data_AF-A0A4Q1INE9-F1
#
_entry.id   AF-A0A4Q1INE9-F1
#
_cell.length_a   1.000
_cell.length_b   1.000
_cell.length_c   1.000
_cell.angle_alpha   90.00
_cell.angle_beta   90.00
_cell.angle_gamma   90.00
#
_symmetry.space_group_name_H-M   'P 1'
#
loop_
_entity.id
_entity.type
_entity.pdbx_description
1 polymer ?
#
loop_
_entity_poly.entity_id
_entity_poly.type
_entity_poly.pdbx_seq_one_letter_code
_entity_poly.pdbx_strand_id
1 'polypeptide(L)'
;IIPEMFNKTKITFEKLTNMIISSIIKSKIRGIEYGVALVSEGVFHFMEEEEIINSGINFTYDDHGHPELGNVSKSHIFNYLLQLKLKELGLDIKTRPVEIGYELRCCKPIAFDLTLCTLLGIGVKKLYDNGVSGCIVSANSRGDITPLYLKDFQDENGKVQPRLVDIESDMAQLFINNLIYIREKDYESAKQYVDNPADYDFKKILNWE
;
A
#
# COMPACT_ATOMS: atom_id res chain seq x y z
N ILE A 1 2.84 -3.70 2.55
CA ILE A 1 3.62 -2.49 2.25
C ILE A 1 2.66 -1.42 1.76
N ILE A 2 2.67 -0.25 2.39
CA ILE A 2 1.83 0.91 2.07
C ILE A 2 2.72 2.14 1.83
N PRO A 3 2.29 3.12 1.02
CA PRO A 3 3.12 4.29 0.71
C PRO A 3 3.52 5.10 1.94
N GLU A 4 2.65 5.17 2.96
CA GLU A 4 2.89 5.93 4.19
C GLU A 4 4.06 5.39 5.03
N MET A 5 4.51 4.15 4.78
CA MET A 5 5.74 3.63 5.40
C MET A 5 6.99 4.41 4.98
N PHE A 6 6.97 5.05 3.81
CA PHE A 6 8.09 5.78 3.23
C PHE A 6 8.10 7.25 3.66
N ASN A 7 7.82 7.52 4.94
CA ASN A 7 7.74 8.88 5.50
C ASN A 7 9.10 9.58 5.64
N LYS A 8 10.22 8.85 5.60
CA LYS A 8 11.61 9.37 5.74
C LYS A 8 12.51 9.07 4.55
N THR A 9 11.95 8.55 3.45
CA THR A 9 12.72 8.12 2.28
C THR A 9 11.84 8.04 1.05
N LYS A 10 12.39 8.19 -0.16
CA LYS A 10 11.59 8.02 -1.39
C LYS A 10 11.22 6.55 -1.61
N ILE A 11 10.03 6.31 -2.15
CA ILE A 11 9.62 4.97 -2.62
C ILE A 11 10.47 4.59 -3.81
N THR A 12 10.99 3.36 -3.84
CA THR A 12 11.61 2.78 -5.03
C THR A 12 11.24 1.30 -5.21
N PHE A 13 11.22 0.80 -6.45
CA PHE A 13 11.12 -0.60 -6.81
C PHE A 13 12.16 -1.44 -6.09
N GLU A 14 13.40 -0.95 -6.00
CA GLU A 14 14.47 -1.65 -5.27
C GLU A 14 14.10 -1.82 -3.79
N LYS A 15 13.68 -0.74 -3.12
CA LYS A 15 13.29 -0.81 -1.70
C LYS A 15 12.11 -1.75 -1.48
N LEU A 16 11.08 -1.64 -2.32
CA LEU A 16 9.92 -2.53 -2.26
C LEU A 16 10.31 -4.00 -2.46
N THR A 17 11.17 -4.27 -3.44
CA THR A 17 11.68 -5.62 -3.72
C THR A 17 12.51 -6.13 -2.56
N ASN A 18 13.43 -5.33 -2.03
CA ASN A 18 14.26 -5.70 -0.88
C ASN A 18 13.43 -5.97 0.37
N MET A 19 12.33 -5.24 0.58
CA MET A 19 11.38 -5.54 1.67
C MET A 19 10.70 -6.91 1.46
N ILE A 20 10.29 -7.25 0.25
CA ILE A 20 9.70 -8.58 -0.01
C ILE A 20 10.75 -9.68 0.20
N ILE A 21 11.98 -9.49 -0.31
CA ILE A 21 13.10 -10.41 -0.11
C ILE A 21 13.43 -10.60 1.37
N SER A 22 13.42 -9.53 2.16
CA SER A 22 13.59 -9.59 3.62
C SER A 22 12.61 -10.56 4.29
N SER A 23 11.36 -10.51 3.87
CA SER A 23 10.28 -11.36 4.38
C SER A 23 10.50 -12.83 3.97
N ILE A 24 10.96 -13.03 2.73
CA ILE A 24 11.32 -14.34 2.19
C ILE A 24 12.49 -14.97 2.96
N ILE A 25 13.60 -14.23 3.13
CA ILE A 25 14.78 -14.70 3.86
C ILE A 25 14.41 -15.04 5.31
N LYS A 26 13.64 -14.17 5.97
CA LYS A 26 13.17 -14.43 7.33
C LYS A 26 12.33 -15.71 7.42
N SER A 27 11.51 -15.98 6.41
CA SER A 27 10.70 -17.20 6.34
C SER A 27 11.58 -18.44 6.12
N LYS A 28 12.57 -18.36 5.23
CA LYS A 28 13.55 -19.45 5.02
C LYS A 28 14.37 -19.76 6.27
N ILE A 29 14.82 -18.76 7.03
CA ILE A 29 15.49 -18.94 8.33
C ILE A 29 14.60 -19.71 9.31
N ARG A 30 13.27 -19.54 9.23
CA ARG A 30 12.27 -20.26 10.05
C ARG A 30 11.89 -21.63 9.49
N GLY A 31 12.45 -22.05 8.34
CA GLY A 31 12.06 -23.27 7.65
C GLY A 31 10.68 -23.19 6.97
N ILE A 32 10.18 -21.98 6.67
CA ILE A 32 8.89 -21.75 6.01
C ILE A 32 9.15 -21.40 4.54
N GLU A 33 8.63 -22.24 3.64
CA GLU A 33 8.87 -22.17 2.19
C GLU A 33 7.70 -21.55 1.40
N TYR A 34 6.77 -20.89 2.08
CA TYR A 34 5.61 -20.22 1.46
C TYR A 34 5.29 -18.90 2.18
N GLY A 35 4.59 -18.01 1.50
CA GLY A 35 4.18 -16.73 2.07
C GLY A 35 3.36 -15.89 1.10
N VAL A 36 2.91 -14.74 1.60
CA VAL A 36 2.18 -13.73 0.81
C VAL A 36 2.74 -12.36 1.17
N ALA A 37 3.06 -11.55 0.16
CA ALA A 37 3.36 -10.14 0.33
C ALA A 37 2.20 -9.32 -0.23
N LEU A 38 1.66 -8.40 0.57
CA LEU A 38 0.64 -7.46 0.13
C LEU A 38 1.29 -6.10 -0.10
N VAL A 39 1.09 -5.54 -1.28
CA VAL A 39 1.58 -4.21 -1.67
C VAL A 39 0.38 -3.37 -2.09
N SER A 40 0.21 -2.21 -1.47
CA SER A 40 -0.85 -1.28 -1.85
C SER A 40 -0.59 -0.74 -3.25
N GLU A 41 -1.63 -0.64 -4.10
CA GLU A 41 -1.54 0.01 -5.40
C GLU A 41 -1.00 1.44 -5.30
N GLY A 42 -1.32 2.12 -4.19
CA GLY A 42 -0.96 3.51 -3.96
C GLY A 42 0.55 3.79 -4.05
N VAL A 43 1.42 2.79 -3.87
CA VAL A 43 2.88 2.97 -3.98
C VAL A 43 3.31 3.48 -5.37
N PHE A 44 2.57 3.16 -6.44
CA PHE A 44 2.87 3.63 -7.79
C PHE A 44 2.64 5.13 -7.96
N HIS A 45 1.70 5.72 -7.23
CA HIS A 45 1.43 7.16 -7.33
C HIS A 45 2.55 8.03 -6.74
N PHE A 46 3.46 7.43 -5.97
CA PHE A 46 4.58 8.12 -5.33
C PHE A 46 5.94 7.72 -5.93
N MET A 47 5.95 6.89 -6.99
CA MET A 47 7.15 6.59 -7.77
C MET A 47 7.41 7.67 -8.80
N GLU A 48 8.69 7.99 -9.01
CA GLU A 48 9.09 8.93 -10.07
C GLU A 48 9.05 8.24 -11.44
N GLU A 49 8.64 8.97 -12.48
CA GLU A 49 8.55 8.43 -13.85
C GLU A 49 9.88 7.87 -14.36
N GLU A 50 11.00 8.49 -13.99
CA GLU A 50 12.34 7.99 -14.32
C GLU A 50 12.59 6.59 -13.76
N GLU A 51 12.06 6.31 -12.58
CA GLU A 51 12.21 5.01 -11.93
C GLU A 51 11.43 3.91 -12.65
N ILE A 52 10.26 4.28 -13.15
CA ILE A 52 9.39 3.45 -13.98
C ILE A 52 10.12 3.14 -15.29
N ILE A 53 10.67 4.15 -15.98
CA ILE A 53 11.39 3.97 -17.25
C ILE A 53 12.66 3.13 -17.05
N ASN A 54 13.43 3.39 -16.00
CA ASN A 54 14.69 2.70 -15.71
C ASN A 54 14.51 1.24 -15.26
N SER A 55 13.29 0.81 -14.92
CA SER A 55 12.99 -0.58 -14.58
C SER A 55 13.16 -1.56 -15.77
N GLY A 56 13.34 -1.05 -16.99
CA GLY A 56 13.51 -1.86 -18.21
C GLY A 56 12.21 -2.53 -18.67
N ILE A 57 11.08 -2.11 -18.13
CA ILE A 57 9.75 -2.59 -18.51
C ILE A 57 9.30 -1.78 -19.72
N ASN A 58 8.95 -2.45 -20.82
CA ASN A 58 8.41 -1.80 -22.00
C ASN A 58 6.98 -1.31 -21.70
N PHE A 59 6.83 -0.03 -21.38
CA PHE A 59 5.54 0.64 -21.34
C PHE A 59 5.07 0.96 -22.75
N THR A 60 3.75 0.88 -23.00
CA THR A 60 3.16 1.63 -24.10
C THR A 60 3.23 3.12 -23.72
N TYR A 61 3.49 4.01 -24.67
CA TYR A 61 3.54 5.46 -24.43
C TYR A 61 2.34 6.11 -25.11
N ASP A 62 1.77 7.13 -24.47
CA ASP A 62 0.69 7.92 -25.07
C ASP A 62 1.23 8.82 -26.22
N ASP A 63 0.32 9.51 -26.92
CA ASP A 63 0.65 10.43 -28.02
C ASP A 63 1.52 11.64 -27.60
N HIS A 64 1.73 11.83 -26.30
CA HIS A 64 2.55 12.89 -25.71
C HIS A 64 3.89 12.39 -25.14
N GLY A 65 4.18 11.08 -25.25
CA GLY A 65 5.42 10.47 -24.80
C GLY A 65 5.46 10.13 -23.31
N HIS A 66 4.32 10.09 -22.62
CA HIS A 66 4.23 9.59 -21.24
C HIS A 66 3.93 8.09 -21.21
N PRO A 67 4.54 7.31 -20.31
CA PRO A 67 4.25 5.89 -20.17
C PRO A 67 2.81 5.64 -19.72
N GLU A 68 2.05 4.87 -20.49
CA GLU A 68 0.69 4.41 -20.18
C GLU A 68 0.70 3.34 -19.08
N LEU A 69 0.87 3.80 -17.85
CA LEU A 69 0.81 2.97 -16.64
C LEU A 69 -0.55 2.29 -16.41
N GLY A 70 -1.60 2.73 -17.11
CA GLY A 70 -2.95 2.20 -16.98
C GLY A 70 -3.19 0.85 -17.68
N ASN A 71 -2.39 0.50 -18.69
CA ASN A 71 -2.61 -0.67 -19.54
C ASN A 71 -1.79 -1.91 -19.12
N VAL A 72 -0.81 -1.75 -18.22
CA VAL A 72 0.04 -2.84 -17.73
C VAL A 72 -0.35 -3.19 -16.30
N SER A 73 -0.51 -4.50 -16.01
CA SER A 73 -0.79 -4.94 -14.64
C SER A 73 0.38 -4.61 -13.71
N LYS A 74 0.12 -3.73 -12.75
CA LYS A 74 1.03 -3.30 -11.69
C LYS A 74 1.59 -4.48 -10.90
N SER A 75 0.76 -5.49 -10.63
CA SER A 75 1.17 -6.70 -9.92
C SER A 75 2.20 -7.51 -10.73
N HIS A 76 2.05 -7.55 -12.06
CA HIS A 76 2.97 -8.24 -12.95
C HIS A 76 4.35 -7.58 -12.97
N ILE A 77 4.38 -6.24 -13.00
CA ILE A 77 5.61 -5.43 -12.91
C ILE A 77 6.40 -5.81 -11.65
N PHE A 78 5.77 -5.74 -10.48
CA PHE A 78 6.44 -6.10 -9.23
C PHE A 78 6.94 -7.54 -9.22
N ASN A 79 6.12 -8.47 -9.71
CA ASN A 79 6.50 -9.86 -9.74
C ASN A 79 7.70 -10.12 -10.66
N TYR A 80 7.77 -9.45 -11.82
CA TYR A 80 8.90 -9.56 -12.74
C TYR A 80 10.20 -9.06 -12.10
N LEU A 81 10.18 -7.86 -11.49
CA LEU A 81 11.34 -7.29 -10.80
C LEU A 81 11.80 -8.16 -9.62
N LEU A 82 10.85 -8.71 -8.87
CA LEU A 82 11.15 -9.67 -7.80
C LEU A 82 11.82 -10.94 -8.35
N GLN A 83 11.36 -11.49 -9.48
CA GLN A 83 11.96 -12.67 -10.10
C GLN A 83 13.39 -12.43 -10.57
N LEU A 84 13.67 -11.27 -11.16
CA LEU A 84 15.02 -10.86 -11.52
C LEU A 84 15.92 -10.83 -10.28
N LYS A 85 15.47 -10.16 -9.21
CA LYS A 85 16.24 -10.05 -7.97
C LYS A 85 16.47 -11.40 -7.29
N LEU A 86 15.46 -12.27 -7.26
CA LEU A 86 15.59 -13.63 -6.73
C LEU A 86 16.63 -14.44 -7.50
N LYS A 87 16.65 -14.31 -8.84
CA LYS A 87 17.63 -14.97 -9.70
C LYS A 87 19.05 -14.45 -9.47
N GLU A 88 19.22 -13.13 -9.31
CA GLU A 88 20.51 -12.52 -8.96
C GLU A 88 21.05 -13.05 -7.62
N LEU A 89 20.16 -13.26 -6.64
CA LEU A 89 20.50 -13.80 -5.32
C LEU A 89 20.64 -15.32 -5.30
N GLY A 90 20.41 -16.02 -6.42
CA GLY A 90 20.45 -17.48 -6.48
C GLY A 90 19.34 -18.17 -5.68
N LEU A 91 18.24 -17.47 -5.39
CA LEU A 91 17.10 -17.99 -4.64
C LEU A 91 16.05 -18.58 -5.60
N ASP A 92 15.95 -19.92 -5.63
CA ASP A 92 14.93 -20.61 -6.41
C ASP A 92 13.57 -20.60 -5.68
N ILE A 93 12.75 -19.59 -5.98
CA ILE A 93 11.42 -19.40 -5.39
C ILE A 93 10.41 -19.06 -6.48
N LYS A 94 9.32 -19.83 -6.52
CA LYS A 94 8.21 -19.58 -7.44
C LYS A 94 7.31 -18.46 -6.91
N THR A 95 7.21 -17.37 -7.65
CA THR A 95 6.33 -16.25 -7.35
C THR A 95 5.13 -16.21 -8.30
N ARG A 96 3.98 -15.70 -7.83
CA ARG A 96 2.78 -15.50 -8.65
C ARG A 96 2.14 -14.16 -8.31
N PRO A 97 1.92 -13.26 -9.29
CA PRO A 97 1.20 -12.03 -9.06
C PRO A 97 -0.29 -12.31 -8.91
N VAL A 98 -0.93 -11.62 -7.98
CA VAL A 98 -2.39 -11.54 -7.85
C VAL A 98 -2.75 -10.08 -7.63
N GLU A 99 -3.60 -9.55 -8.50
CA GLU A 99 -4.13 -8.20 -8.39
C GLU A 99 -5.57 -8.28 -7.93
N ILE A 100 -5.90 -7.55 -6.86
CA ILE A 100 -7.23 -7.59 -6.25
C ILE A 100 -7.77 -6.16 -6.18
N GLY A 101 -8.85 -5.88 -6.90
CA GLY A 101 -9.42 -4.54 -6.98
C GLY A 101 -10.86 -4.54 -7.47
N TYR A 102 -11.08 -4.75 -8.77
CA TYR A 102 -12.40 -4.69 -9.40
C TYR A 102 -13.40 -5.66 -8.77
N GLU A 103 -12.95 -6.87 -8.44
CA GLU A 103 -13.77 -7.88 -7.80
C GLU A 103 -14.25 -7.43 -6.41
N LEU A 104 -13.46 -6.66 -5.67
CA LEU A 104 -13.85 -6.17 -4.34
C LEU A 104 -14.86 -5.04 -4.41
N ARG A 105 -14.79 -4.20 -5.45
CA ARG A 105 -15.66 -3.02 -5.61
C ARG A 105 -17.10 -3.38 -5.97
N CYS A 106 -17.31 -4.53 -6.61
CA CYS A 106 -18.62 -5.00 -7.09
C CYS A 106 -19.17 -6.19 -6.28
N CYS A 107 -18.58 -6.50 -5.13
CA CYS A 107 -19.10 -7.48 -4.20
C CYS A 107 -20.45 -7.06 -3.63
N LYS A 108 -21.26 -8.04 -3.21
CA LYS A 108 -22.47 -7.75 -2.42
C LYS A 108 -22.05 -7.11 -1.09
N PRO A 109 -22.65 -5.99 -0.67
CA PRO A 109 -22.32 -5.33 0.59
C PRO A 109 -22.65 -6.25 1.77
N ILE A 110 -21.81 -6.21 2.81
CA ILE A 110 -22.08 -6.94 4.06
C ILE A 110 -23.13 -6.21 4.90
N ALA A 111 -23.60 -6.84 5.99
CA ALA A 111 -24.61 -6.25 6.87
C ALA A 111 -24.21 -4.88 7.44
N PHE A 112 -22.92 -4.69 7.72
CA PHE A 112 -22.38 -3.40 8.16
C PHE A 112 -22.57 -2.32 7.09
N ASP A 113 -22.11 -2.58 5.86
CA ASP A 113 -22.22 -1.63 4.74
C ASP A 113 -23.69 -1.32 4.42
N LEU A 114 -24.57 -2.33 4.42
CA LEU A 114 -26.00 -2.14 4.21
C LEU A 114 -26.62 -1.20 5.25
N THR A 115 -26.27 -1.41 6.52
CA THR A 115 -26.76 -0.58 7.62
C THR A 115 -26.21 0.85 7.51
N LEU A 116 -24.90 0.99 7.33
CA LEU A 116 -24.23 2.28 7.21
C LEU A 116 -24.77 3.08 6.01
N CYS A 117 -24.83 2.48 4.82
CA CYS A 117 -25.31 3.16 3.61
C CYS A 117 -26.79 3.55 3.71
N THR A 118 -27.63 2.69 4.31
CA THR A 118 -29.04 3.03 4.57
C THR A 118 -29.14 4.22 5.53
N LEU A 119 -28.36 4.20 6.61
CA LEU A 119 -28.33 5.27 7.59
C LEU A 119 -27.83 6.58 6.99
N LEU A 120 -26.77 6.55 6.17
CA LEU A 120 -26.27 7.72 5.44
C LEU A 120 -27.33 8.28 4.50
N GLY A 121 -28.05 7.42 3.76
CA GLY A 121 -29.15 7.84 2.87
C GLY A 121 -30.31 8.51 3.63
N ILE A 122 -30.73 7.93 4.76
CA ILE A 122 -31.73 8.56 5.64
C ILE A 122 -31.21 9.88 6.22
N GLY A 123 -29.92 9.92 6.58
CA GLY A 123 -29.24 11.10 7.09
C GLY A 123 -29.22 12.26 6.10
N VAL A 124 -29.09 12.00 4.79
CA VAL A 124 -29.24 13.03 3.73
C VAL A 124 -30.61 13.69 3.85
N LYS A 125 -31.69 12.90 3.91
CA LYS A 125 -33.06 13.44 4.02
C LYS A 125 -33.24 14.27 5.29
N LYS A 126 -32.77 13.78 6.44
CA LYS A 126 -32.84 14.50 7.72
C LYS A 126 -32.14 15.87 7.64
N LEU A 127 -30.92 15.91 7.08
CA LEU A 127 -30.15 17.16 6.97
C LEU A 127 -30.78 18.13 5.97
N TYR A 128 -31.32 17.61 4.86
CA TYR A 128 -32.06 18.40 3.88
C TYR A 128 -33.31 19.06 4.49
N ASP A 129 -34.11 18.30 5.25
CA ASP A 129 -35.32 18.84 5.91
C ASP A 129 -35.00 19.93 6.95
N ASN A 130 -33.83 19.83 7.57
CA ASN A 130 -33.31 20.83 8.49
C ASN A 130 -32.68 22.05 7.78
N GLY A 131 -32.70 22.09 6.44
CA GLY A 131 -32.11 23.17 5.65
C GLY A 131 -30.58 23.22 5.66
N VAL A 132 -29.91 22.12 6.02
CA VAL A 132 -28.44 22.05 6.06
C VAL A 132 -27.89 21.74 4.68
N SER A 133 -26.88 22.50 4.24
CA SER A 133 -26.22 22.36 2.93
C SER A 133 -24.69 22.49 3.06
N GLY A 134 -23.96 22.10 2.01
CA GLY A 134 -22.50 22.20 1.95
C GLY A 134 -21.76 21.27 2.93
N CYS A 135 -22.32 20.09 3.19
CA CYS A 135 -21.77 19.12 4.15
C CYS A 135 -21.81 17.68 3.63
N ILE A 136 -20.97 16.83 4.21
CA ILE A 136 -20.98 15.38 4.06
C ILE A 136 -21.80 14.81 5.22
N VAL A 137 -22.68 13.85 4.92
CA VAL A 137 -23.42 13.13 5.95
C VAL A 137 -22.47 12.17 6.66
N SER A 138 -22.39 12.25 7.99
CA SER A 138 -21.65 11.32 8.82
C SER A 138 -22.56 10.64 9.81
N ALA A 139 -22.23 9.39 10.15
CA ALA A 139 -22.88 8.59 11.17
C ALA A 139 -21.84 8.07 12.15
N ASN A 140 -22.09 8.23 13.45
CA ASN A 140 -21.26 7.61 14.48
C ASN A 140 -21.70 6.16 14.77
N SER A 141 -20.98 5.46 15.66
CA SER A 141 -21.27 4.06 16.03
C SER A 141 -22.62 3.84 16.72
N ARG A 142 -23.27 4.91 17.22
CA ARG A 142 -24.63 4.86 17.79
C ARG A 142 -25.71 5.08 16.73
N GLY A 143 -25.32 5.49 15.52
CA GLY A 143 -26.22 5.85 14.44
C GLY A 143 -26.64 7.31 14.43
N ASP A 144 -26.00 8.18 15.22
CA ASP A 144 -26.32 9.60 15.22
C ASP A 144 -25.80 10.25 13.93
N ILE A 145 -26.70 10.98 13.24
CA ILE A 145 -26.36 11.74 12.04
C ILE A 145 -25.83 13.12 12.42
N THR A 146 -24.63 13.45 11.95
CA THR A 146 -23.99 14.76 12.12
C THR A 146 -23.46 15.28 10.77
N PRO A 147 -23.64 16.57 10.45
CA PRO A 147 -23.04 17.15 9.25
C PRO A 147 -21.53 17.38 9.45
N LEU A 148 -20.72 17.00 8.47
CA LEU A 148 -19.33 17.39 8.35
C LEU A 148 -19.22 18.45 7.26
N TYR A 149 -19.00 19.72 7.62
CA TYR A 149 -19.03 20.80 6.63
C TYR A 149 -17.79 20.77 5.74
N LEU A 150 -17.98 20.90 4.43
CA LEU A 150 -16.88 20.84 3.46
C LEU A 150 -15.79 21.87 3.75
N LYS A 151 -16.18 23.08 4.14
CA LYS A 151 -15.27 24.18 4.51
C LYS A 151 -14.26 23.82 5.61
N ASP A 152 -14.59 22.85 6.47
CA ASP A 152 -13.72 22.44 7.58
C ASP A 152 -12.62 21.47 7.12
N PHE A 153 -12.74 20.92 5.91
CA PHE A 153 -11.81 19.93 5.32
C PHE A 153 -11.18 20.39 4.01
N GLN A 154 -11.58 21.56 3.51
CA GLN A 154 -11.05 22.16 2.30
C GLN A 154 -9.77 22.94 2.59
N ASP A 155 -8.80 22.83 1.70
CA ASP A 155 -7.65 23.73 1.67
C ASP A 155 -8.01 25.13 1.11
N GLU A 156 -7.01 26.00 0.99
CA GLU A 156 -7.13 27.34 0.42
C GLU A 156 -7.67 27.36 -1.02
N ASN A 157 -7.60 26.23 -1.75
CA ASN A 157 -8.11 26.07 -3.11
C ASN A 157 -9.49 25.37 -3.15
N GLY A 158 -10.11 25.11 -1.99
CA GLY A 158 -11.40 24.44 -1.91
C GLY A 158 -11.33 22.93 -2.11
N LYS A 159 -10.15 22.32 -2.08
CA LYS A 159 -9.96 20.88 -2.28
C LYS A 159 -9.96 20.13 -0.95
N VAL A 160 -10.77 19.07 -0.87
CA VAL A 160 -10.77 18.15 0.27
C VAL A 160 -9.52 17.27 0.20
N GLN A 161 -8.70 17.31 1.25
CA GLN A 161 -7.46 16.56 1.30
C GLN A 161 -7.72 15.08 1.69
N PRO A 162 -7.07 14.11 1.01
CA PRO A 162 -7.15 12.72 1.41
C PRO A 162 -6.61 12.50 2.83
N ARG A 163 -7.29 11.67 3.61
CA ARG A 163 -6.79 11.21 4.92
C ARG A 163 -5.95 9.95 4.73
N LEU A 164 -4.64 10.10 4.81
CA LEU A 164 -3.68 9.01 4.73
C LEU A 164 -3.60 8.22 6.04
N VAL A 165 -2.94 7.05 5.98
CA VAL A 165 -2.64 6.28 7.19
C VAL A 165 -1.67 7.06 8.07
N ASP A 166 -2.04 7.26 9.34
CA ASP A 166 -1.12 7.76 10.35
C ASP A 166 -0.19 6.62 10.78
N ILE A 167 1.05 6.66 10.29
CA ILE A 167 2.05 5.62 10.53
C ILE A 167 2.50 5.56 12.00
N GLU A 168 2.34 6.65 12.75
CA GLU A 168 2.71 6.73 14.17
C GLU A 168 1.57 6.26 15.08
N SER A 169 0.38 5.99 14.54
CA SER A 169 -0.76 5.50 15.31
C SER A 169 -0.49 4.11 15.91
N ASP A 170 -1.06 3.85 17.11
CA ASP A 170 -0.94 2.56 17.80
C ASP A 170 -1.32 1.38 16.90
N MET A 171 -2.37 1.53 16.10
CA MET A 171 -2.83 0.49 15.19
C MET A 171 -1.78 0.20 14.10
N ALA A 172 -1.24 1.24 13.45
CA ALA A 172 -0.21 1.07 12.43
C ALA A 172 1.05 0.43 13.01
N GLN A 173 1.54 0.95 14.14
CA GLN A 173 2.71 0.43 14.83
C GLN A 173 2.54 -1.02 15.27
N LEU A 174 1.35 -1.40 15.75
CA LEU A 174 1.05 -2.79 16.11
C LEU A 174 1.23 -3.74 14.92
N PHE A 175 0.68 -3.40 13.75
CA PHE A 175 0.84 -4.25 12.56
C PHE A 175 2.29 -4.27 12.07
N ILE A 176 2.96 -3.11 12.00
CA ILE A 176 4.35 -2.97 11.54
C ILE A 176 5.31 -3.82 12.39
N ASN A 177 5.20 -3.73 13.71
CA ASN A 177 6.06 -4.47 14.64
C ASN A 177 5.91 -5.99 14.56
N ASN A 178 4.77 -6.45 14.01
CA ASN A 178 4.45 -7.86 13.81
C ASN A 178 4.70 -8.34 12.37
N LEU A 179 5.20 -7.49 11.47
CA LEU A 179 5.60 -7.92 10.13
C LEU A 179 6.76 -8.92 10.19
N ILE A 180 6.79 -9.80 9.19
CA ILE A 180 7.83 -10.82 9.02
C ILE A 180 8.91 -10.23 8.12
N TYR A 181 10.06 -9.91 8.68
CA TYR A 181 11.23 -9.41 7.97
C TYR A 181 12.49 -9.69 8.80
N ILE A 182 13.67 -9.65 8.17
CA ILE A 182 14.93 -9.85 8.90
C ILE A 182 15.27 -8.62 9.74
N ARG A 183 15.80 -8.86 10.93
CA ARG A 183 16.30 -7.81 11.85
C ARG A 183 17.79 -8.06 12.09
N GLU A 184 18.47 -7.13 12.75
CA GLU A 184 19.91 -7.27 13.06
C GLU A 184 20.30 -8.63 13.67
N LYS A 185 19.47 -9.15 14.58
CA LYS A 185 19.68 -10.48 15.20
C LYS A 185 19.66 -11.66 14.22
N ASP A 186 19.08 -11.47 13.03
CA ASP A 186 18.96 -12.47 11.99
C ASP A 186 20.09 -12.38 10.95
N TYR A 187 20.95 -11.36 11.01
CA TYR A 187 21.95 -11.10 9.97
C TYR A 187 22.91 -12.27 9.77
N GLU A 188 23.40 -12.90 10.84
CA GLU A 188 24.29 -14.06 10.71
C GLU A 188 23.61 -15.23 10.00
N SER A 189 22.33 -15.49 10.28
CA SER A 189 21.56 -16.51 9.56
C SER A 189 21.20 -16.09 8.14
N ALA A 190 21.00 -14.78 7.90
CA ALA A 190 20.66 -14.24 6.59
C ALA A 190 21.85 -14.28 5.61
N LYS A 191 23.10 -14.26 6.11
CA LYS A 191 24.33 -14.41 5.30
C LYS A 191 24.40 -15.71 4.48
N GLN A 192 23.60 -16.71 4.84
CA GLN A 192 23.41 -17.91 4.03
C GLN A 192 22.77 -17.61 2.66
N TYR A 193 21.98 -16.53 2.57
CA TYR A 193 21.13 -16.22 1.43
C TYR A 193 21.54 -14.94 0.70
N VAL A 194 22.19 -14.00 1.39
CA VAL A 194 22.60 -12.69 0.84
C VAL A 194 23.91 -12.23 1.46
N ASP A 195 24.77 -11.57 0.68
CA ASP A 195 26.09 -11.11 1.16
C ASP A 195 25.99 -10.00 2.21
N ASN A 196 25.08 -9.04 2.00
CA ASN A 196 24.85 -7.92 2.90
C ASN A 196 23.39 -7.88 3.40
N PRO A 197 23.08 -8.54 4.53
CA PRO A 197 21.73 -8.54 5.11
C PRO A 197 21.18 -7.16 5.45
N ALA A 198 22.04 -6.16 5.69
CA ALA A 198 21.59 -4.82 6.07
C ALA A 198 20.77 -4.12 4.96
N ASP A 199 21.02 -4.46 3.69
CA ASP A 199 20.31 -3.90 2.53
C ASP A 199 18.84 -4.38 2.46
N TYR A 200 18.53 -5.44 3.20
CA TYR A 200 17.19 -6.05 3.29
C TYR A 200 16.54 -5.80 4.66
N ASP A 201 17.12 -4.99 5.53
CA ASP A 201 16.48 -4.64 6.81
C ASP A 201 15.42 -3.56 6.61
N PHE A 202 14.18 -3.82 7.02
CA PHE A 202 13.07 -2.87 6.86
C PHE A 202 13.37 -1.50 7.45
N LYS A 203 13.96 -1.45 8.65
CA LYS A 203 14.20 -0.18 9.31
C LYS A 203 15.25 0.62 8.55
N LYS A 204 16.30 -0.03 8.06
CA LYS A 204 17.34 0.62 7.26
C LYS A 204 16.80 1.10 5.91
N ILE A 205 16.00 0.27 5.24
CA ILE A 205 15.33 0.64 3.98
C ILE A 205 14.48 1.90 4.14
N LEU A 206 13.76 2.00 5.26
CA LEU A 206 12.80 3.08 5.53
C LEU A 206 13.42 4.28 6.28
N ASN A 207 14.71 4.25 6.62
CA ASN A 207 15.37 5.23 7.49
C ASN A 207 14.67 5.38 8.86
N TRP A 208 14.21 4.27 9.43
CA TRP A 208 13.58 4.20 10.74
C TRP A 208 14.59 3.78 11.81
N GLU A 209 14.37 4.24 13.04
CA GLU A 209 15.13 3.86 14.24
C GLU A 209 14.61 2.54 14.83
#